data_AF-A0A537QTW7-F1
#
_entry.id   AF-A0A537QTW7-F1
#
_cell.length_a   1.000
_cell.length_b   1.000
_cell.length_c   1.000
_cell.angle_alpha   90.00
_cell.angle_beta   90.00
_cell.angle_gamma   90.00
#
_symmetry.space_group_name_H-M   'P 1'
#
loop_
_entity.id
_entity.type
_entity.pdbx_description
1 polymer ?
#
loop_
_entity_poly.entity_id
_entity_poly.type
_entity_poly.pdbx_seq_one_letter_code
_entity_poly.pdbx_strand_id
1 'polypeptide(L)'
;PTGDKVVAFGQRPNGAAPPPPATEAPGDAVAAGLARIHDADSNFDPPEFLGGARVAFEMIVAAFAEGDKNKLRPLLSDEVYEPFSKAIDERTAAHESLETRILSLKQIDIVEAELAGRIARVTLKIVSDQINVVRAHDGSIVDGDPDHAIEKTDFWTFARDTRSADPNWALVATDSG
;
A
#
# COMPACT_ATOMS: atom_id res chain seq x y z
N PRO A 1 58.94 33.69 -24.45
CA PRO A 1 57.86 32.69 -24.65
C PRO A 1 57.25 32.33 -23.28
N THR A 2 56.16 32.99 -22.91
CA THR A 2 54.78 32.45 -23.01
C THR A 2 54.61 31.36 -21.94
N GLY A 3 54.02 31.60 -20.77
CA GLY A 3 52.72 32.24 -20.53
C GLY A 3 51.69 31.11 -20.42
N ASP A 4 51.05 30.95 -19.26
CA ASP A 4 49.58 30.84 -19.16
C ASP A 4 49.11 30.83 -17.69
N LYS A 5 47.95 31.45 -17.50
CA LYS A 5 47.20 31.59 -16.25
C LYS A 5 46.38 30.32 -16.01
N VAL A 6 46.04 30.00 -14.76
CA VAL A 6 44.63 29.82 -14.41
C VAL A 6 44.40 30.18 -12.94
N VAL A 7 43.39 31.03 -12.78
CA VAL A 7 42.81 31.50 -11.52
C VAL A 7 41.66 30.55 -11.24
N ALA A 8 41.58 29.97 -10.03
CA ALA A 8 40.37 29.29 -9.57
C ALA A 8 39.76 30.07 -8.40
N PHE A 9 38.49 30.38 -8.58
CA PHE A 9 37.69 31.38 -7.90
C PHE A 9 37.36 31.01 -6.45
N GLY A 10 37.19 32.04 -5.63
CA GLY A 10 36.97 31.93 -4.21
C GLY A 10 35.69 31.17 -3.81
N GLN A 11 35.80 30.46 -2.70
CA GLN A 11 34.66 30.04 -1.91
C GLN A 11 33.91 31.26 -1.36
N ARG A 12 32.66 31.42 -1.78
CA ARG A 12 31.63 32.07 -0.97
C ARG A 12 30.59 31.02 -0.57
N PRO A 13 30.04 31.12 0.64
CA PRO A 13 29.28 30.05 1.26
C PRO A 13 27.90 30.01 0.61
N ASN A 14 27.57 28.89 -0.03
CA ASN A 14 26.19 28.69 -0.46
C ASN A 14 25.41 28.26 0.77
N GLY A 15 24.32 28.99 1.05
CA GLY A 15 23.56 28.91 2.29
C GLY A 15 23.25 27.47 2.66
N ALA A 16 23.69 27.10 3.86
CA ALA A 16 23.14 25.92 4.51
C ALA A 16 21.62 26.09 4.54
N ALA A 17 20.91 25.23 3.82
CA ALA A 17 19.53 24.96 4.15
C ALA A 17 19.48 24.68 5.67
N PRO A 18 18.45 25.15 6.39
CA PRO A 18 18.31 24.75 7.79
C PRO A 18 18.41 23.23 7.85
N PRO A 19 19.11 22.66 8.86
CA PRO A 19 19.09 21.22 9.04
C PRO A 19 17.62 20.77 9.03
N PRO A 20 17.28 19.63 8.39
CA PRO A 20 15.94 19.09 8.51
C PRO A 20 15.58 19.06 10.01
N PRO A 21 14.34 19.43 10.39
CA PRO A 21 13.94 19.35 11.77
C PRO A 21 14.25 17.95 12.29
N ALA A 22 14.79 17.90 13.51
CA ALA A 22 15.26 16.70 14.18
C ALA A 22 14.33 15.53 13.88
N THR A 23 14.90 14.42 13.41
CA THR A 23 14.24 13.17 13.06
C THR A 23 13.16 12.84 14.09
N GLU A 24 11.90 13.16 13.77
CA GLU A 24 10.75 12.75 14.57
C GLU A 24 10.80 11.22 14.65
N ALA A 25 10.60 10.66 15.84
CA ALA A 25 10.51 9.21 15.95
C ALA A 25 9.36 8.74 15.04
N PRO A 26 9.44 7.54 14.42
CA PRO A 26 8.42 7.09 13.48
C PRO A 26 6.97 7.20 14.00
N GLY A 27 6.76 6.96 15.30
CA GLY A 27 5.45 7.14 15.94
C GLY A 27 4.97 8.60 16.03
N ASP A 28 5.89 9.55 16.25
CA ASP A 28 5.57 10.98 16.29
C ASP A 28 5.19 11.50 14.90
N ALA A 29 5.89 11.03 13.86
CA ALA A 29 5.59 11.37 12.47
C ALA A 29 4.21 10.84 12.02
N VAL A 30 3.86 9.60 12.40
CA VAL A 30 2.53 9.03 12.15
C VAL A 30 1.44 9.85 12.84
N ALA A 31 1.63 10.18 14.13
CA ALA A 31 0.66 10.98 14.88
C ALA A 31 0.46 12.37 14.25
N ALA A 32 1.54 13.03 13.84
CA ALA A 32 1.47 14.32 13.14
C ALA A 32 0.80 14.21 11.76
N GLY A 33 1.01 13.11 11.05
CA GLY A 33 0.33 12.81 9.78
C GLY A 33 -1.19 12.66 9.96
N LEU A 34 -1.60 11.84 10.93
CA LEU A 34 -3.01 11.61 11.23
C LEU A 34 -3.71 12.89 11.70
N ALA A 35 -3.05 13.71 12.52
CA ALA A 35 -3.58 15.01 12.93
C ALA A 35 -3.83 15.93 11.73
N ARG A 36 -2.88 16.01 10.79
CA ARG A 36 -3.05 16.80 9.55
C ARG A 36 -4.21 16.30 8.69
N ILE A 37 -4.40 14.98 8.60
CA ILE A 37 -5.53 14.40 7.86
C ILE A 37 -6.85 14.77 8.54
N HIS A 38 -6.94 14.63 9.87
CA HIS A 38 -8.15 14.99 10.63
C HIS A 38 -8.50 16.49 10.54
N ASP A 39 -7.50 17.37 10.55
CA ASP A 39 -7.71 18.81 10.36
C ASP A 39 -8.27 19.14 8.96
N ALA A 40 -7.93 18.34 7.95
CA ALA A 40 -8.40 18.50 6.57
C ALA A 40 -9.73 17.78 6.28
N ASP A 41 -10.00 16.67 6.97
CA ASP A 41 -11.24 15.89 6.93
C ASP A 41 -11.65 15.53 8.36
N SER A 42 -12.55 16.33 8.94
CA SER A 42 -13.02 16.13 10.32
C SER A 42 -13.83 14.85 10.52
N ASN A 43 -14.23 14.17 9.44
CA ASN A 43 -14.88 12.85 9.50
C ASN A 43 -13.87 11.71 9.52
N PHE A 44 -12.56 11.99 9.35
CA PHE A 44 -11.54 10.96 9.44
C PHE A 44 -11.32 10.54 10.90
N ASP A 45 -11.59 9.27 11.18
CA ASP A 45 -11.32 8.59 12.44
C ASP A 45 -10.40 7.38 12.19
N PRO A 46 -9.20 7.32 12.83
CA PRO A 46 -8.26 6.23 12.58
C PRO A 46 -8.78 4.83 12.97
N PRO A 47 -9.48 4.62 14.10
CA PRO A 47 -10.15 3.35 14.40
C PRO A 47 -11.16 2.90 13.35
N GLU A 48 -12.05 3.79 12.88
CA GLU A 48 -13.02 3.47 11.82
C GLU A 48 -12.31 3.15 10.50
N PHE A 49 -11.27 3.92 10.15
CA PHE A 49 -10.44 3.66 8.97
C PHE A 49 -9.80 2.26 9.03
N LEU A 50 -9.23 1.86 10.16
CA LEU A 50 -8.65 0.52 10.35
C LEU A 50 -9.70 -0.59 10.19
N GLY A 51 -10.92 -0.36 10.71
CA GLY A 51 -12.04 -1.27 10.52
C GLY A 51 -12.41 -1.44 9.04
N GLY A 52 -12.53 -0.33 8.31
CA GLY A 52 -12.79 -0.34 6.86
C GLY A 52 -11.66 -1.00 6.06
N ALA A 53 -10.41 -0.71 6.41
CA ALA A 53 -9.25 -1.29 5.75
C ALA A 53 -9.15 -2.81 5.92
N ARG A 54 -9.56 -3.34 7.08
CA ARG A 54 -9.66 -4.79 7.30
C ARG A 54 -10.67 -5.44 6.37
N VAL A 55 -11.86 -4.85 6.22
CA VAL A 55 -12.89 -5.35 5.31
C VAL A 55 -12.41 -5.26 3.86
N ALA A 56 -11.76 -4.15 3.48
CA ALA A 56 -11.17 -3.97 2.15
C ALA A 56 -10.09 -5.03 1.86
N PHE A 57 -9.23 -5.33 2.82
CA PHE A 57 -8.21 -6.38 2.70
C PHE A 57 -8.83 -7.75 2.39
N GLU A 58 -9.82 -8.17 3.18
CA GLU A 58 -10.52 -9.44 2.97
C GLU A 58 -11.21 -9.48 1.60
N MET A 59 -11.88 -8.39 1.20
CA MET A 59 -12.55 -8.29 -0.11
C MET A 59 -11.57 -8.34 -1.28
N ILE A 60 -10.45 -7.61 -1.21
CA ILE A 60 -9.46 -7.54 -2.29
C ILE A 60 -8.76 -8.89 -2.46
N VAL A 61 -8.34 -9.53 -1.36
CA VAL A 61 -7.70 -10.86 -1.41
C VAL A 61 -8.67 -11.90 -1.98
N ALA A 62 -9.92 -11.92 -1.52
CA ALA A 62 -10.93 -12.84 -2.04
C ALA A 62 -11.22 -12.60 -3.52
N ALA A 63 -11.47 -11.35 -3.93
CA ALA A 63 -11.75 -11.01 -5.33
C ALA A 63 -10.55 -11.32 -6.25
N PHE A 64 -9.31 -11.14 -5.77
CA PHE A 64 -8.13 -11.51 -6.52
C PHE A 64 -7.99 -13.02 -6.70
N ALA A 65 -8.28 -13.83 -5.67
CA ALA A 65 -8.31 -15.28 -5.76
C ALA A 65 -9.40 -15.78 -6.72
N GLU A 66 -10.62 -15.23 -6.59
CA GLU A 66 -11.76 -15.54 -7.45
C GLU A 66 -11.58 -15.06 -8.91
N GLY A 67 -10.64 -14.15 -9.17
CA GLY A 67 -10.47 -13.52 -10.48
C GLY A 67 -11.55 -12.47 -10.80
N ASP A 68 -12.25 -11.96 -9.78
CA ASP A 68 -13.34 -11.00 -9.94
C ASP A 68 -12.82 -9.56 -10.09
N LYS A 69 -12.46 -9.22 -11.33
CA LYS A 69 -12.00 -7.88 -11.70
C LYS A 69 -13.03 -6.78 -11.43
N ASN A 70 -14.32 -7.11 -11.49
CA ASN A 70 -15.39 -6.12 -11.28
C ASN A 70 -15.46 -5.71 -9.80
N LYS A 71 -15.27 -6.66 -8.88
CA LYS A 71 -15.15 -6.36 -7.44
C LYS A 71 -13.88 -5.58 -7.10
N LEU A 72 -12.77 -5.86 -7.78
CA LEU A 72 -11.50 -5.14 -7.55
C LEU A 72 -11.54 -3.69 -8.01
N ARG A 73 -12.20 -3.42 -9.15
CA ARG A 73 -12.15 -2.10 -9.79
C ARG A 73 -12.48 -0.91 -8.88
N PRO A 74 -13.56 -0.92 -8.05
CA PRO A 74 -13.87 0.21 -7.18
C PRO A 74 -12.96 0.32 -5.94
N LEU A 75 -12.17 -0.72 -5.62
CA LEU A 75 -11.35 -0.77 -4.40
C LEU A 75 -9.90 -0.34 -4.66
N LEU A 76 -9.47 -0.33 -5.92
CA LEU A 76 -8.09 -0.12 -6.33
C LEU A 76 -7.98 1.15 -7.21
N SER A 77 -6.88 1.88 -7.08
CA SER A 77 -6.50 2.87 -8.10
C SER A 77 -6.19 2.18 -9.42
N ASP A 78 -6.14 2.96 -10.51
CA ASP A 78 -5.74 2.46 -11.83
C ASP A 78 -4.35 1.80 -11.78
N GLU A 79 -3.41 2.44 -11.10
CA GLU A 79 -2.02 1.98 -10.96
C GLU A 79 -1.90 0.62 -10.25
N VAL A 80 -2.77 0.33 -9.28
CA VAL A 80 -2.79 -0.98 -8.58
C VAL A 80 -3.70 -1.98 -9.28
N TYR A 81 -4.78 -1.52 -9.91
CA TYR A 81 -5.72 -2.38 -10.61
C TYR A 81 -5.09 -3.07 -11.83
N GLU A 82 -4.29 -2.34 -12.61
CA GLU A 82 -3.65 -2.88 -13.82
C GLU A 82 -2.82 -4.16 -13.57
N PRO A 83 -1.85 -4.19 -12.63
CA PRO A 83 -1.09 -5.40 -12.36
C PRO A 83 -1.94 -6.54 -11.80
N PHE A 84 -2.95 -6.26 -10.97
CA PHE A 84 -3.89 -7.27 -10.46
C PHE A 84 -4.70 -7.89 -11.60
N SER A 85 -5.26 -7.05 -12.49
CA SER A 85 -6.01 -7.48 -13.66
C SER A 85 -5.16 -8.35 -14.59
N LYS A 86 -3.90 -7.95 -14.82
CA LYS A 86 -2.95 -8.70 -15.66
C LYS A 86 -2.62 -10.06 -15.07
N ALA A 87 -2.33 -10.14 -13.76
CA ALA A 87 -2.05 -11.41 -13.09
C ALA A 87 -3.26 -12.37 -13.15
N ILE A 88 -4.48 -11.84 -13.04
CA ILE A 88 -5.71 -12.62 -13.22
C ILE A 88 -5.81 -13.14 -14.67
N ASP A 89 -5.53 -12.32 -15.68
CA ASP A 89 -5.56 -12.75 -17.09
C ASP A 89 -4.54 -13.85 -17.37
N GLU A 90 -3.31 -13.69 -16.85
CA GLU A 90 -2.23 -14.67 -17.02
C GLU A 90 -2.61 -16.02 -16.40
N ARG A 91 -3.12 -16.03 -15.16
CA ARG A 91 -3.60 -17.24 -14.49
C ARG A 91 -4.78 -17.89 -15.22
N THR A 92 -5.71 -17.08 -15.72
CA THR A 92 -6.86 -17.56 -16.49
C THR A 92 -6.41 -18.19 -17.81
N ALA A 93 -5.43 -17.59 -18.50
CA ALA A 93 -4.86 -18.12 -19.74
C ALA A 93 -4.07 -19.42 -19.52
N ALA A 94 -3.49 -19.60 -18.32
CA ALA A 94 -2.86 -20.86 -17.91
C ALA A 94 -3.88 -21.96 -17.52
N HIS A 95 -5.19 -21.66 -17.52
CA HIS A 95 -6.23 -22.55 -16.99
C HIS A 95 -6.00 -22.96 -15.53
N GLU A 96 -5.49 -22.01 -14.74
CA GLU A 96 -5.22 -22.18 -13.32
C GLU A 96 -6.26 -21.45 -12.46
N SER A 97 -6.48 -21.95 -11.25
CA SER A 97 -7.32 -21.30 -10.23
C SER A 97 -6.50 -21.03 -8.98
N LEU A 98 -6.63 -19.83 -8.41
CA LEU A 98 -6.05 -19.47 -7.11
C LEU A 98 -7.11 -19.65 -6.02
N GLU A 99 -6.76 -20.40 -4.98
CA GLU A 99 -7.51 -20.47 -3.74
C GLU A 99 -6.69 -19.76 -2.66
N THR A 100 -7.28 -18.71 -2.06
CA THR A 100 -6.70 -18.02 -0.92
C THR A 100 -7.64 -18.08 0.27
N ARG A 101 -7.13 -18.48 1.42
CA ARG A 101 -7.86 -18.50 2.70
C ARG A 101 -7.09 -17.75 3.75
N ILE A 102 -7.66 -16.64 4.24
CA ILE A 102 -7.14 -15.90 5.39
C ILE A 102 -7.57 -16.66 6.66
N LEU A 103 -6.62 -17.23 7.39
CA LEU A 103 -6.90 -17.93 8.65
C LEU A 103 -6.96 -16.97 9.83
N SER A 104 -6.05 -15.99 9.86
CA SER A 104 -5.99 -14.99 10.92
C SER A 104 -5.39 -13.68 10.42
N LEU A 105 -5.89 -12.57 10.96
CA LEU A 105 -5.26 -11.25 10.83
C LEU A 105 -4.58 -10.95 12.16
N LYS A 106 -3.26 -11.16 12.23
CA LYS A 106 -2.47 -11.03 13.46
C LYS A 106 -2.26 -9.58 13.87
N GLN A 107 -2.02 -8.70 12.90
CA GLN A 107 -1.65 -7.32 13.14
C GLN A 107 -2.14 -6.44 11.99
N ILE A 108 -2.64 -5.26 12.31
CA ILE A 108 -2.96 -4.20 11.35
C ILE A 108 -2.66 -2.86 12.02
N ASP A 109 -1.56 -2.23 11.62
CA ASP A 109 -1.11 -0.98 12.23
C ASP A 109 -0.88 0.09 11.18
N ILE A 110 -1.22 1.33 11.53
CA ILE A 110 -0.83 2.50 10.75
C ILE A 110 0.66 2.72 10.97
N VAL A 111 1.45 2.59 9.91
CA VAL A 111 2.90 2.81 9.93
C VAL A 111 3.33 4.11 9.25
N GLU A 112 2.44 4.69 8.44
CA GLU A 112 2.66 6.00 7.81
C GLU A 112 1.32 6.72 7.59
N ALA A 113 1.33 8.04 7.75
CA ALA A 113 0.20 8.89 7.43
C ALA A 113 0.72 10.20 6.84
N GLU A 114 0.19 10.61 5.69
CA GLU A 114 0.59 11.82 4.98
C GLU A 114 -0.63 12.53 4.37
N LEU A 115 -0.60 13.86 4.39
CA LEU A 115 -1.49 14.69 3.59
C LEU A 115 -0.68 15.43 2.52
N ALA A 116 -0.84 15.00 1.27
CA ALA A 116 -0.22 15.62 0.11
C ALA A 116 -1.24 16.54 -0.59
N GLY A 117 -1.25 17.81 -0.22
CA GLY A 117 -2.24 18.78 -0.69
C GLY A 117 -3.63 18.45 -0.16
N ARG A 118 -4.46 17.80 -0.98
CA ARG A 118 -5.81 17.33 -0.60
C ARG A 118 -5.93 15.81 -0.54
N ILE A 119 -4.87 15.10 -0.90
CA ILE A 119 -4.86 13.64 -0.93
C ILE A 119 -4.29 13.15 0.39
N ALA A 120 -5.14 12.56 1.22
CA ALA A 120 -4.72 11.83 2.40
C ALA A 120 -4.22 10.44 1.96
N ARG A 121 -3.10 10.01 2.53
CA ARG A 121 -2.51 8.69 2.35
C ARG A 121 -2.22 8.07 3.70
N VAL A 122 -2.60 6.81 3.86
CA VAL A 122 -2.35 6.05 5.08
C VAL A 122 -1.79 4.68 4.69
N THR A 123 -0.58 4.38 5.15
CA THR A 123 0.07 3.09 4.92
C THR A 123 -0.13 2.22 6.15
N LEU A 124 -0.64 1.01 5.90
CA LEU A 124 -0.85 -0.02 6.90
C LEU A 124 0.19 -1.11 6.75
N LYS A 125 0.73 -1.58 7.88
CA LYS A 125 1.38 -2.87 7.97
C LYS A 125 0.34 -3.91 8.36
N ILE A 126 0.21 -4.94 7.56
CA ILE A 126 -0.74 -6.03 7.74
C ILE A 126 0.03 -7.32 7.90
N VAL A 127 -0.19 -8.05 8.99
CA VAL A 127 0.37 -9.40 9.21
C VAL A 127 -0.79 -10.39 9.25
N SER A 128 -0.77 -11.36 8.35
CA SER A 128 -1.84 -12.35 8.21
C SER A 128 -1.30 -13.76 8.01
N ASP A 129 -2.02 -14.76 8.52
CA ASP A 129 -1.78 -16.15 8.18
C ASP A 129 -2.70 -16.54 7.03
N GLN A 130 -2.12 -16.97 5.91
CA GLN A 130 -2.86 -17.32 4.70
C GLN A 130 -2.46 -18.69 4.17
N ILE A 131 -3.43 -19.42 3.64
CA ILE A 131 -3.19 -20.57 2.77
C ILE A 131 -3.41 -20.09 1.34
N ASN A 132 -2.40 -20.25 0.49
CA ASN A 132 -2.45 -19.90 -0.93
C ASN A 132 -2.13 -21.15 -1.75
N VAL A 133 -3.05 -21.55 -2.62
CA VAL A 133 -2.91 -22.75 -3.46
C VAL A 133 -3.31 -22.42 -4.89
N VAL A 134 -2.42 -22.69 -5.83
CA VAL A 134 -2.74 -22.64 -7.26
C VAL A 134 -3.01 -24.06 -7.74
N ARG A 135 -4.13 -24.25 -8.44
CA ARG A 135 -4.53 -25.53 -9.02
C ARG A 135 -4.63 -25.43 -10.54
N ALA A 136 -4.20 -26.47 -11.23
CA ALA A 136 -4.45 -26.63 -12.66
C ALA A 136 -5.91 -27.00 -12.93
N HIS A 137 -6.30 -27.00 -14.21
CA HIS A 137 -7.65 -27.35 -14.66
C HIS A 137 -8.14 -28.75 -14.22
N ASP A 138 -7.22 -29.68 -13.95
CA ASP A 138 -7.53 -31.04 -13.49
C ASP A 138 -7.64 -31.15 -11.95
N GLY A 139 -7.48 -30.03 -11.25
CA GLY A 139 -7.53 -29.93 -9.79
C GLY A 139 -6.21 -30.25 -9.08
N SER A 140 -5.17 -30.64 -9.82
CA SER A 140 -3.83 -30.86 -9.26
C SER A 140 -3.23 -29.56 -8.74
N ILE A 141 -2.49 -29.64 -7.65
CA ILE A 141 -1.80 -28.49 -7.06
C ILE A 141 -0.53 -28.23 -7.87
N VAL A 142 -0.44 -27.03 -8.44
CA VAL A 142 0.75 -26.59 -9.19
C VAL A 142 1.66 -25.72 -8.33
N ASP A 143 1.10 -25.04 -7.33
CA ASP A 143 1.86 -24.23 -6.37
C ASP A 143 1.12 -24.12 -5.02
N GLY A 144 1.89 -23.94 -3.95
CA GLY A 144 1.39 -23.81 -2.59
C GLY A 144 1.16 -25.13 -1.85
N ASP A 145 0.68 -25.00 -0.61
CA ASP A 145 0.37 -26.13 0.27
C ASP A 145 -0.99 -25.88 0.96
N PRO A 146 -1.99 -26.77 0.78
CA PRO A 146 -3.34 -26.57 1.29
C PRO A 146 -3.47 -26.76 2.80
N ASP A 147 -2.47 -27.37 3.44
CA ASP A 147 -2.47 -27.72 4.86
C ASP A 147 -1.54 -26.81 5.69
N HIS A 148 -0.65 -26.07 5.02
CA HIS A 148 0.31 -25.18 5.67
C HIS A 148 0.02 -23.71 5.41
N ALA A 149 -0.32 -23.00 6.47
CA ALA A 149 -0.46 -21.55 6.43
C ALA A 149 0.91 -20.86 6.42
N ILE A 150 1.00 -19.78 5.66
CA ILE A 150 2.16 -18.91 5.57
C ILE A 150 1.81 -17.58 6.24
N GLU A 151 2.68 -17.13 7.15
CA GLU A 151 2.59 -15.77 7.68
C GLU A 151 3.12 -14.80 6.62
N LYS A 152 2.30 -13.81 6.25
CA LYS A 152 2.62 -12.79 5.25
C LYS A 152 2.56 -11.41 5.87
N THR A 153 3.58 -10.61 5.61
CA THR A 153 3.61 -9.18 5.98
C THR A 153 3.45 -8.33 4.72
N ASP A 154 2.35 -7.60 4.65
CA ASP A 154 2.01 -6.71 3.55
C ASP A 154 2.00 -5.24 4.02
N PHE A 155 2.37 -4.33 3.13
CA PHE A 155 2.28 -2.88 3.33
C PHE A 155 1.33 -2.28 2.31
N TRP A 156 0.19 -1.78 2.77
CA TRP A 156 -0.89 -1.30 1.91
C TRP A 156 -1.13 0.18 2.15
N THR A 157 -0.98 0.99 1.10
CA THR A 157 -1.25 2.42 1.16
C THR A 157 -2.62 2.71 0.57
N PHE A 158 -3.50 3.25 1.39
CA PHE A 158 -4.80 3.72 0.97
C PHE A 158 -4.77 5.23 0.76
N ALA A 159 -5.52 5.73 -0.21
CA ALA A 159 -5.68 7.16 -0.41
C ALA A 159 -7.13 7.58 -0.59
N ARG A 160 -7.41 8.81 -0.18
CA ARG A 160 -8.69 9.48 -0.38
C ARG A 160 -8.47 10.98 -0.56
N ASP A 161 -9.30 11.59 -1.41
CA ASP A 161 -9.38 13.05 -1.50
C ASP A 161 -10.24 13.56 -0.33
N THR A 162 -9.66 14.37 0.55
CA THR A 162 -10.32 14.84 1.79
C THR A 162 -11.55 15.71 1.54
N ARG A 163 -11.74 16.19 0.30
CA ARG A 163 -12.94 16.95 -0.11
C ARG A 163 -13.97 16.10 -0.83
N SER A 164 -13.68 14.83 -1.07
CA SER A 164 -14.61 13.92 -1.73
C SER A 164 -15.80 13.61 -0.83
N ALA A 165 -17.00 13.70 -1.39
CA ALA A 165 -18.21 13.20 -0.76
C ALA A 165 -18.25 11.65 -0.70
N ASP A 166 -17.42 10.98 -1.49
CA ASP A 166 -17.24 9.53 -1.42
C ASP A 166 -16.39 9.19 -0.18
N PRO A 167 -16.93 8.44 0.81
CA PRO A 167 -16.17 8.02 1.97
C PRO A 167 -15.14 6.93 1.66
N ASN A 168 -15.18 6.34 0.46
CA ASN A 168 -14.33 5.21 0.11
C ASN A 168 -12.86 5.62 -0.03
N TRP A 169 -11.99 4.76 0.50
CA TRP A 169 -10.55 4.81 0.31
C TRP A 169 -10.15 3.79 -0.74
N ALA A 170 -9.32 4.19 -1.69
CA ALA A 170 -8.78 3.30 -2.71
C ALA A 170 -7.38 2.83 -2.31
N LEU A 171 -7.07 1.56 -2.56
CA LEU A 171 -5.71 1.04 -2.44
C LEU A 171 -4.87 1.60 -3.60
N VAL A 172 -3.83 2.36 -3.27
CA VAL A 172 -2.99 3.06 -4.24
C VAL A 172 -1.57 2.53 -4.32
N ALA A 173 -1.12 1.76 -3.32
CA ALA A 173 0.13 1.04 -3.38
C ALA A 173 0.05 -0.25 -2.55
N THR A 174 0.74 -1.27 -3.03
CA THR A 174 0.94 -2.54 -2.32
C THR A 174 2.42 -2.89 -2.37
N ASP A 175 2.97 -3.24 -1.22
CA ASP A 175 4.30 -3.84 -1.12
C ASP A 175 4.21 -5.07 -0.20
N SER A 176 5.09 -6.04 -0.43
CA SER A 176 5.13 -7.28 0.34
C SER A 176 6.56 -7.58 0.72
N GLY A 177 6.78 -7.81 2.01
CA GLY A 177 8.10 -8.15 2.58
C GLY A 177 8.47 -9.62 2.46
#